data_AF-A0A3S8X669-F1
#
_entry.id   AF-A0A3S8X669-F1
#
_cell.length_a   1.000
_cell.length_b   1.000
_cell.length_c   1.000
_cell.angle_alpha   90.00
_cell.angle_beta   90.00
_cell.angle_gamma   90.00
#
_symmetry.space_group_name_H-M   'P 1'
#
loop_
_entity.id
_entity.type
_entity.pdbx_description
1 polymer ?
#
loop_
_entity_poly.entity_id
_entity_poly.type
_entity_poly.pdbx_seq_one_letter_code
_entity_poly.pdbx_strand_id
1 'polypeptide(L)'
;MSHSTSSEAIEQGWDEPWYRVCTEDFQASFLPSDGEGLDEACNVDVFVTLKDGSRWTATVFTVAEVERLMKLWAGTDEALGGRYFWVSDGLIVRDPGIDNMTAVIAGLIGSGEFSEIFQRVIND
;
A
#
# COMPACT_ATOMS: atom_id res chain seq x y z
N MET A 1 -3.35 26.23 0.39
CA MET A 1 -2.43 25.76 -0.67
C MET A 1 -2.94 24.41 -1.11
N SER A 2 -3.54 24.32 -2.29
CA SER A 2 -4.12 23.08 -2.80
C SER A 2 -3.02 22.32 -3.52
N HIS A 3 -2.49 21.26 -2.91
CA HIS A 3 -1.65 20.29 -3.62
C HIS A 3 -2.58 19.33 -4.36
N SER A 4 -3.01 19.74 -5.56
CA SER A 4 -3.52 18.80 -6.55
C SER A 4 -2.32 18.30 -7.35
N THR A 5 -1.67 17.27 -6.83
CA THR A 5 -0.74 16.43 -7.62
C THR A 5 -1.39 15.07 -7.72
N SER A 6 -2.45 14.99 -8.52
CA SER A 6 -2.88 13.71 -9.06
C SER A 6 -1.80 13.31 -10.06
N SER A 7 -0.90 12.43 -9.65
CA SER A 7 -0.05 11.73 -10.60
C SER A 7 -0.97 10.78 -11.36
N GLU A 8 -1.49 11.22 -12.50
CA GLU A 8 -2.35 10.39 -13.35
C GLU A 8 -1.56 9.14 -13.80
N ALA A 9 -2.17 7.97 -13.65
CA ALA A 9 -1.58 6.73 -14.12
C ALA A 9 -1.43 6.79 -15.66
N ILE A 10 -0.22 6.55 -16.13
CA ILE A 10 0.09 6.46 -17.57
C ILE A 10 -0.38 5.10 -18.11
N GLU A 11 -0.16 4.05 -17.32
CA GLU A 11 -0.49 2.67 -17.68
C GLU A 11 -0.87 1.90 -16.41
N GLN A 12 -1.85 1.02 -16.53
CA GLN A 12 -2.22 0.08 -15.46
C GLN A 12 -2.64 -1.27 -16.05
N GLY A 13 -2.28 -2.36 -15.37
CA GLY A 13 -2.59 -3.70 -15.87
C GLY A 13 -1.98 -4.83 -15.06
N TRP A 14 -2.41 -6.05 -15.38
CA TRP A 14 -1.88 -7.26 -14.76
C TRP A 14 -0.56 -7.69 -15.42
N ASP A 15 0.44 -7.95 -14.57
CA ASP A 15 1.65 -8.73 -14.87
C ASP A 15 1.78 -9.79 -13.77
N GLU A 16 0.99 -10.85 -13.92
CA GLU A 16 0.68 -11.84 -12.88
C GLU A 16 1.91 -12.29 -12.05
N PRO A 17 1.80 -12.37 -10.71
CA PRO A 17 0.59 -12.15 -9.89
C PRO A 17 0.34 -10.66 -9.57
N TRP A 18 1.04 -9.73 -10.20
CA TRP A 18 1.04 -8.33 -9.81
C TRP A 18 0.04 -7.49 -10.61
N TYR A 19 -0.70 -6.62 -9.94
CA TYR A 19 -1.36 -5.50 -10.59
C TYR A 19 -0.45 -4.28 -10.55
N ARG A 20 -0.08 -3.75 -11.72
CA ARG A 20 0.86 -2.64 -11.84
C ARG A 20 0.14 -1.35 -12.20
N VAL A 21 0.57 -0.27 -11.54
CA VAL A 21 0.21 1.10 -11.87
C VAL A 21 1.51 1.87 -12.12
N CYS A 22 1.69 2.32 -13.36
CA CYS A 22 2.84 3.09 -13.81
C CYS A 22 2.44 4.56 -13.91
N THR A 23 3.19 5.41 -13.22
CA THR A 23 3.07 6.87 -13.30
C THR A 23 4.32 7.46 -13.93
N GLU A 24 4.40 8.80 -14.05
CA GLU A 24 5.67 9.43 -14.40
C GLU A 24 6.74 9.07 -13.37
N ASP A 25 6.48 9.27 -12.08
CA ASP A 25 7.46 9.28 -10.98
C ASP A 25 7.81 7.92 -10.38
N PHE A 26 6.89 6.96 -10.46
CA PHE A 26 7.06 5.64 -9.87
C PHE A 26 6.19 4.58 -10.55
N GLN A 27 6.58 3.32 -10.36
CA GLN A 27 5.75 2.15 -10.59
C GLN A 27 5.36 1.53 -9.25
N ALA A 28 4.06 1.39 -9.01
CA ALA A 28 3.54 0.57 -7.91
C ALA A 28 3.12 -0.81 -8.45
N SER A 29 3.57 -1.87 -7.79
CA SER A 29 3.23 -3.26 -8.12
C SER A 29 2.54 -3.86 -6.90
N PHE A 30 1.22 -3.96 -6.98
CA PHE A 30 0.36 -4.47 -5.92
C PHE A 30 0.18 -5.98 -6.07
N LEU A 31 0.01 -6.68 -4.94
CA LEU A 31 -0.35 -8.10 -4.89
C LEU A 31 -1.74 -8.27 -4.23
N PRO A 32 -2.84 -8.00 -4.95
CA PRO A 32 -4.19 -8.20 -4.41
C PRO A 32 -4.44 -9.68 -4.09
N SER A 33 -5.37 -9.94 -3.18
CA SER A 33 -5.78 -11.32 -2.87
C SER A 33 -6.53 -11.95 -4.05
N ASP A 34 -6.39 -13.26 -4.23
CA ASP A 34 -7.10 -13.99 -5.29
C ASP A 34 -8.62 -13.76 -5.22
N GLY A 35 -9.19 -13.23 -6.31
CA GLY A 35 -10.62 -12.98 -6.43
C GLY A 35 -11.14 -11.71 -5.74
N GLU A 36 -10.25 -10.90 -5.14
CA GLU A 36 -10.59 -9.58 -4.59
C GLU A 36 -10.74 -8.55 -5.70
N GLY A 37 -11.79 -7.71 -5.62
CA GLY A 37 -11.94 -6.56 -6.52
C GLY A 37 -10.85 -5.52 -6.26
N LEU A 38 -10.26 -4.95 -7.32
CA LEU A 38 -9.20 -3.95 -7.17
C LEU A 38 -9.67 -2.67 -6.46
N ASP A 39 -10.97 -2.35 -6.54
CA ASP A 39 -11.63 -1.26 -5.84
C ASP A 39 -12.00 -1.60 -4.39
N GLU A 40 -11.99 -2.88 -4.04
CA GLU A 40 -12.31 -3.39 -2.71
C GLU A 40 -11.07 -3.71 -1.87
N ALA A 41 -9.88 -3.70 -2.48
CA ALA A 41 -8.61 -4.01 -1.83
C ALA A 41 -8.45 -3.31 -0.48
N CYS A 42 -8.42 -4.10 0.60
CA CYS A 42 -8.40 -3.58 1.98
C CYS A 42 -7.09 -3.89 2.72
N ASN A 43 -6.34 -4.88 2.24
CA ASN A 43 -5.02 -5.30 2.72
C ASN A 43 -4.22 -5.76 1.51
N VAL A 44 -3.15 -5.05 1.16
CA VAL A 44 -2.36 -5.36 -0.04
C VAL A 44 -0.88 -5.06 0.15
N ASP A 45 -0.03 -5.99 -0.28
CA ASP A 45 1.41 -5.74 -0.38
C ASP A 45 1.71 -4.95 -1.66
N VAL A 46 2.63 -3.99 -1.57
CA VAL A 46 3.06 -3.18 -2.70
C VAL A 46 4.57 -3.03 -2.76
N PHE A 47 5.12 -3.23 -3.96
CA PHE A 47 6.46 -2.74 -4.31
C PHE A 47 6.35 -1.40 -5.02
N VAL A 48 7.15 -0.43 -4.57
CA VAL A 48 7.27 0.89 -5.21
C VAL A 48 8.68 1.01 -5.78
N THR A 49 8.78 1.16 -7.10
CA THR A 49 10.04 1.42 -7.81
C THR A 49 10.03 2.86 -8.29
N LEU A 50 10.99 3.67 -7.83
CA LEU A 50 11.12 5.07 -8.22
C LEU A 50 11.93 5.21 -9.53
N LYS A 51 11.85 6.39 -10.17
CA LYS A 51 12.66 6.74 -11.37
C LYS A 51 14.15 6.45 -11.24
N ASP A 52 14.71 6.62 -10.03
CA ASP A 52 16.14 6.40 -9.76
C ASP A 52 16.52 4.91 -9.65
N GLY A 53 15.54 4.01 -9.78
CA GLY A 53 15.70 2.57 -9.66
C GLY A 53 15.69 2.06 -8.21
N SER A 54 15.56 2.95 -7.21
CA SER A 54 15.37 2.51 -5.83
C SER A 54 14.02 1.81 -5.67
N ARG A 55 14.03 0.74 -4.88
CA ARG A 55 12.85 -0.11 -4.65
C ARG A 55 12.51 -0.13 -3.17
N TRP A 56 11.22 -0.06 -2.90
CA TRP A 56 10.64 0.06 -1.57
C TRP A 56 9.45 -0.89 -1.42
N THR A 57 9.15 -1.30 -0.20
CA THR A 57 7.98 -2.11 0.17
C THR A 57 7.09 -1.37 1.14
N ALA A 58 5.80 -1.64 1.04
CA ALA A 58 4.83 -1.34 2.06
C ALA A 58 3.74 -2.42 2.05
N THR A 59 3.11 -2.66 3.20
CA THR A 59 1.83 -3.35 3.27
C THR A 59 0.77 -2.34 3.65
N VAL A 60 -0.21 -2.15 2.77
CA VAL A 60 -1.25 -1.14 2.93
C VAL A 60 -2.50 -1.78 3.52
N PHE A 61 -3.01 -1.19 4.60
CA PHE A 61 -4.26 -1.61 5.24
C PHE A 61 -5.25 -0.44 5.28
N THR A 62 -6.54 -0.72 5.15
CA THR A 62 -7.55 0.27 5.52
C THR A 62 -7.75 0.32 7.03
N VAL A 63 -8.22 1.45 7.56
CA VAL A 63 -8.62 1.56 8.99
C VAL A 63 -9.66 0.49 9.34
N ALA A 64 -10.63 0.26 8.45
CA ALA A 64 -11.68 -0.72 8.66
C ALA A 64 -11.12 -2.16 8.72
N GLU A 65 -10.10 -2.46 7.90
CA GLU A 65 -9.47 -3.78 7.90
C GLU A 65 -8.63 -4.03 9.15
N VAL A 66 -7.88 -3.03 9.63
CA VAL A 66 -7.18 -3.12 10.91
C VAL A 66 -8.17 -3.40 12.05
N GLU A 67 -9.30 -2.68 12.09
CA GLU A 67 -10.33 -2.91 13.11
C GLU A 67 -10.94 -4.32 12.99
N ARG A 68 -11.21 -4.79 11.77
CA ARG A 68 -11.74 -6.14 11.52
C ARG A 68 -10.77 -7.22 12.01
N LEU A 69 -9.48 -7.09 11.70
CA LEU A 69 -8.43 -8.02 12.13
C LEU A 69 -8.29 -8.04 13.66
N MET A 70 -8.24 -6.88 14.30
CA MET A 70 -8.18 -6.81 15.77
C MET A 70 -9.40 -7.44 16.44
N LYS A 71 -10.61 -7.26 15.89
CA LYS A 71 -11.82 -7.94 16.39
C LYS A 71 -11.77 -9.45 16.16
N LEU A 72 -11.24 -9.90 15.02
CA LEU A 72 -11.06 -11.32 14.72
C LEU A 72 -10.11 -11.98 15.73
N TRP A 73 -9.02 -11.29 16.09
CA TRP A 73 -8.03 -11.77 17.06
C TRP A 73 -8.48 -11.65 18.51
N ALA A 74 -9.58 -10.97 18.83
CA ALA A 74 -10.08 -10.87 20.20
C ALA A 74 -10.43 -12.22 20.84
N GLY A 75 -10.70 -13.24 20.02
CA GLY A 75 -10.93 -14.62 20.46
C GLY A 75 -9.70 -15.52 20.45
N THR A 76 -8.52 -15.01 20.11
CA THR A 76 -7.27 -15.77 19.97
C THR A 76 -6.16 -15.17 20.85
N ASP A 77 -4.98 -15.81 20.89
CA ASP A 77 -3.79 -15.23 21.55
C ASP A 77 -2.99 -14.31 20.61
N GLU A 78 -3.43 -14.15 19.36
CA GLU A 78 -2.76 -13.30 18.38
C GLU A 78 -2.87 -11.82 18.78
N ALA A 79 -1.76 -11.09 18.65
CA ALA A 79 -1.65 -9.70 19.04
C ALA A 79 -2.20 -9.38 20.45
N LEU A 80 -1.92 -10.28 21.41
CA LEU A 80 -2.43 -10.21 22.79
C LEU A 80 -3.96 -10.14 22.88
N GLY A 81 -4.64 -10.93 22.04
CA GLY A 81 -6.09 -10.91 21.91
C GLY A 81 -6.57 -9.69 21.13
N GLY A 82 -5.89 -9.35 20.03
CA GLY A 82 -6.23 -8.22 19.17
C GLY A 82 -6.09 -6.84 19.82
N ARG A 83 -5.24 -6.70 20.85
CA ARG A 83 -5.04 -5.41 21.55
C ARG A 83 -4.18 -4.42 20.78
N TYR A 84 -3.41 -4.91 19.83
CA TYR A 84 -2.61 -4.08 18.95
C TYR A 84 -2.62 -4.64 17.52
N PHE A 85 -2.17 -3.80 16.60
CA PHE A 85 -1.86 -4.15 15.23
C PHE A 85 -0.47 -3.60 14.91
N TRP A 86 0.37 -4.38 14.24
CA TRP A 86 1.72 -3.94 13.87
C TRP A 86 2.23 -4.69 12.64
N VAL A 87 2.77 -3.93 11.69
CA VAL A 87 3.52 -4.38 10.52
C VAL A 87 4.69 -3.43 10.32
N SER A 88 5.84 -3.96 9.94
CA SER A 88 7.10 -3.22 9.94
C SER A 88 7.20 -2.13 8.85
N ASP A 89 6.47 -2.30 7.76
CA ASP A 89 6.28 -1.37 6.63
C ASP A 89 4.78 -1.07 6.42
N GLY A 90 4.02 -1.02 7.51
CA GLY A 90 2.57 -0.86 7.49
C GLY A 90 2.15 0.59 7.20
N LEU A 91 1.37 0.79 6.14
CA LEU A 91 0.71 2.05 5.84
C LEU A 91 -0.81 1.90 6.03
N ILE A 92 -1.40 2.70 6.93
CA ILE A 92 -2.86 2.71 7.11
C ILE A 92 -3.47 3.83 6.26
N VAL A 93 -4.37 3.46 5.35
CA VAL A 93 -5.17 4.38 4.53
C VAL A 93 -6.62 4.39 5.00
N ARG A 94 -7.36 5.44 4.63
CA ARG A 94 -8.77 5.56 5.01
C ARG A 94 -9.67 4.65 4.18
N ASP A 95 -9.54 4.75 2.87
CA ASP A 95 -10.48 4.20 1.90
C ASP A 95 -9.83 3.03 1.13
N PRO A 96 -10.59 1.97 0.79
CA PRO A 96 -10.08 0.82 0.05
C PRO A 96 -9.76 1.15 -1.40
N GLY A 97 -9.10 0.20 -2.06
CA GLY A 97 -8.92 0.17 -3.50
C GLY A 97 -7.57 0.70 -3.99
N ILE A 98 -7.07 0.07 -5.05
CA ILE A 98 -5.75 0.32 -5.63
C ILE A 98 -5.59 1.79 -6.09
N ASP A 99 -6.64 2.41 -6.63
CA ASP A 99 -6.59 3.81 -7.06
C ASP A 99 -6.37 4.76 -5.88
N ASN A 100 -7.09 4.54 -4.76
CA ASN A 100 -6.92 5.32 -3.54
C ASN A 100 -5.52 5.11 -2.95
N MET A 101 -5.05 3.87 -2.91
CA MET A 101 -3.71 3.54 -2.40
C MET A 101 -2.62 4.16 -3.28
N THR A 102 -2.79 4.15 -4.60
CA THR A 102 -1.88 4.81 -5.55
C THR A 102 -1.83 6.33 -5.32
N ALA A 103 -2.98 6.97 -5.10
CA ALA A 103 -3.04 8.40 -4.80
C ALA A 103 -2.31 8.74 -3.50
N VAL A 104 -2.43 7.90 -2.46
CA VAL A 104 -1.66 8.05 -1.22
C VAL A 104 -0.16 7.89 -1.45
N ILE A 105 0.26 6.86 -2.18
CA ILE A 105 1.67 6.63 -2.52
C ILE A 105 2.25 7.82 -3.29
N ALA A 106 1.52 8.34 -4.28
CA ALA A 106 1.92 9.54 -5.02
C ALA A 106 2.08 10.77 -4.10
N GLY A 107 1.16 10.95 -3.15
CA GLY A 107 1.25 12.00 -2.13
C GLY A 107 2.51 11.87 -1.26
N LEU A 108 2.81 10.66 -0.77
CA LEU A 108 3.99 10.38 0.07
C LEU A 108 5.30 10.55 -0.69
N ILE A 109 5.33 10.20 -1.98
CA ILE A 109 6.50 10.44 -2.85
C ILE A 109 6.68 11.94 -3.08
N GLY A 110 5.59 12.67 -3.36
CA GLY A 110 5.60 14.11 -3.56
C GLY A 110 6.03 14.91 -2.32
N SER A 111 5.72 14.43 -1.11
CA SER A 111 6.14 15.05 0.15
C SER A 111 7.53 14.60 0.63
N GLY A 112 8.02 13.46 0.14
CA GLY A 112 9.27 12.82 0.60
C GLY A 112 9.12 11.97 1.86
N GLU A 113 7.94 11.90 2.45
CA GLU A 113 7.65 11.15 3.69
C GLU A 113 7.72 9.62 3.49
N PHE A 114 7.67 9.15 2.23
CA PHE A 114 7.75 7.72 1.90
C PHE A 114 8.97 7.03 2.52
N SER A 115 10.11 7.73 2.67
CA SER A 115 11.34 7.15 3.20
C SER A 115 11.30 6.84 4.69
N GLU A 116 10.35 7.41 5.43
CA GLU A 116 10.10 7.14 6.85
C GLU A 116 9.07 6.03 7.07
N ILE A 117 8.26 5.74 6.05
CA ILE A 117 7.11 4.83 6.13
C ILE A 117 7.40 3.51 5.42
N PHE A 118 7.97 3.58 4.21
CA PHE A 118 8.27 2.40 3.40
C PHE A 118 9.61 1.81 3.81
N GLN A 119 9.74 0.50 3.63
CA GLN A 119 11.02 -0.17 3.80
C GLN A 119 11.78 -0.23 2.51
N ARG A 120 13.05 0.17 2.54
CA ARG A 120 13.92 0.08 1.37
C ARG A 120 14.32 -1.38 1.14
N VAL A 121 14.16 -1.85 -0.10
CA VAL A 121 14.71 -3.15 -0.52
C VAL A 121 16.21 -2.97 -0.75
N ILE A 122 17.01 -3.60 0.10
CA ILE A 122 18.45 -3.72 -0.08
C ILE A 122 18.68 -5.09 -0.73
N ASN A 123 19.21 -5.10 -1.94
CA ASN A 123 19.70 -6.34 -2.54
C ASN A 123 21.06 -6.64 -1.91
N ASP A 124 21.18 -7.80 -1.24
CA ASP A 124 22.48 -8.40 -0.92
C ASP A 124 23.14 -9.03 -2.16
#